data_AF-A0A2J8Q5R7-F1
#
_entry.id   AF-A0A2J8Q5R7-F1
#
_cell.length_a   1.000
_cell.length_b   1.000
_cell.length_c   1.000
_cell.angle_alpha   90.00
_cell.angle_beta   90.00
_cell.angle_gamma   90.00
#
_symmetry.space_group_name_H-M   'P 1'
#
loop_
_entity.id
_entity.type
_entity.pdbx_description
1 polymer ?
#
loop_
_entity_poly.entity_id
_entity_poly.type
_entity_poly.pdbx_seq_one_letter_code
_entity_poly.pdbx_strand_id
1 'polypeptide(L)'
;HNCVRTKSRDPLAIYFTSGTTGDPKMVEHSQSSYGLGFVASGRRWVALTESDIFWNTTDTGWVKAAWTLFSAWPNGSCIFVHELPRVDAKVILNVPVSEPEALSDRRRGPQP
;
A
#
# COMPACT_ATOMS: atom_id res chain seq x y z
N HIS A 1 -3.03 -20.64 7.85
CA HIS A 1 -2.68 -19.34 8.46
C HIS A 1 -3.30 -19.28 9.86
N ASN A 2 -2.54 -18.92 10.90
CA ASN A 2 -3.04 -18.81 12.28
C ASN A 2 -2.87 -17.35 12.75
N CYS A 3 -3.94 -16.55 12.71
CA CYS A 3 -3.90 -15.15 13.11
C CYS A 3 -4.02 -14.99 14.63
N VAL A 4 -3.19 -14.15 15.23
CA VAL A 4 -3.39 -13.69 16.61
C VAL A 4 -4.58 -12.72 16.66
N ARG A 5 -5.44 -12.86 17.67
CA ARG A 5 -6.56 -11.94 17.89
C ARG A 5 -6.08 -10.66 18.56
N THR A 6 -6.24 -9.53 17.88
CA THR A 6 -5.99 -8.18 18.40
C THR A 6 -7.29 -7.43 18.67
N LYS A 7 -7.24 -6.39 19.48
CA LYS A 7 -8.32 -5.40 19.69
C LYS A 7 -8.14 -4.22 18.74
N SER A 8 -9.22 -3.49 18.48
CA SER A 8 -9.22 -2.32 17.58
C SER A 8 -8.23 -1.22 18.00
N ARG A 9 -8.02 -1.06 19.32
CA ARG A 9 -7.12 -0.07 19.91
C ARG A 9 -5.71 -0.58 20.16
N ASP A 10 -5.41 -1.84 19.84
CA ASP A 10 -4.05 -2.35 19.98
C ASP A 10 -3.14 -1.63 18.96
N PRO A 11 -1.87 -1.36 19.32
CA PRO A 11 -0.92 -0.71 18.42
C PRO A 11 -0.67 -1.56 17.17
N LEU A 12 -0.46 -0.89 16.03
CA LEU A 12 -0.13 -1.53 14.76
C LEU A 12 1.14 -0.94 14.12
N ALA A 13 1.27 0.38 14.09
CA ALA A 13 2.43 1.06 13.50
C ALA A 13 2.77 2.35 14.24
N ILE A 14 4.05 2.74 14.23
CA ILE A 14 4.51 4.04 14.72
C ILE A 14 5.30 4.74 13.61
N TYR A 15 4.90 5.96 13.26
CA TYR A 15 5.63 6.82 12.34
C TYR A 15 6.32 7.94 13.10
N PHE A 16 7.59 8.18 12.78
CA PHE A 16 8.31 9.36 13.26
C PHE A 16 8.06 10.51 12.29
N THR A 17 7.62 11.65 12.83
CA THR A 17 7.30 12.83 12.03
C THR A 17 8.09 14.03 12.54
N SER A 18 8.54 14.88 11.63
CA SER A 18 9.19 16.15 11.98
C SER A 18 8.17 17.07 12.65
N GLY A 19 8.40 17.45 13.91
CA GLY A 19 7.65 18.52 14.56
C GLY A 19 8.09 19.90 14.07
N THR A 20 7.33 20.94 14.41
CA THR A 20 7.74 22.34 14.18
C THR A 20 8.93 22.74 15.07
N THR A 21 9.07 22.09 16.22
CA THR A 21 10.16 22.30 17.20
C THR A 21 10.51 20.97 17.88
N GLY A 22 11.79 20.82 18.25
CA GLY A 22 12.30 19.68 19.00
C GLY A 22 12.51 18.41 18.17
N ASP A 23 12.69 17.30 18.87
CA ASP A 23 12.94 15.98 18.27
C ASP A 23 11.70 15.44 17.53
N PRO A 24 11.89 14.49 16.59
CA PRO A 24 10.79 13.83 15.89
C PRO A 24 9.77 13.24 16.85
N LYS A 25 8.48 13.44 16.55
CA LYS A 25 7.37 12.94 17.35
C LYS A 25 6.95 11.57 16.85
N MET A 26 6.69 10.65 17.79
CA MET A 26 6.10 9.34 17.51
C MET A 26 4.59 9.48 17.35
N VAL A 27 4.08 9.08 16.19
CA VAL A 27 2.65 9.01 15.90
C VAL A 27 2.28 7.53 15.80
N GLU A 28 1.56 7.04 16.80
CA GLU A 28 1.03 5.68 16.82
C GLU A 28 -0.28 5.58 16.03
N HIS A 29 -0.41 4.52 15.25
CA HIS A 29 -1.67 4.07 14.68
C HIS A 29 -2.06 2.71 15.26
N SER A 30 -3.29 2.62 15.74
CA SER A 30 -3.94 1.37 16.15
C SER A 30 -4.40 0.52 14.97
N GLN A 31 -4.74 -0.75 15.24
CA GLN A 31 -5.33 -1.70 14.28
C GLN A 31 -6.50 -1.09 13.48
N SER A 32 -7.41 -0.34 14.13
CA SER A 32 -8.55 0.29 13.46
C SER A 32 -8.21 1.61 12.78
N SER A 33 -7.33 2.43 13.38
CA SER A 33 -7.07 3.79 12.88
C SER A 33 -6.18 3.80 11.65
N TYR A 34 -5.30 2.80 11.49
CA TYR A 34 -4.37 2.80 10.38
C TYR A 34 -5.04 2.43 9.06
N GLY A 35 -5.85 1.37 9.03
CA GLY A 35 -6.32 0.78 7.77
C GLY A 35 -7.75 1.13 7.35
N LEU A 36 -8.69 1.30 8.29
CA LEU A 36 -10.14 1.32 7.95
C LEU A 36 -10.52 2.44 6.98
N GLY A 37 -9.92 3.62 7.12
CA GLY A 37 -10.15 4.74 6.20
C GLY A 37 -9.69 4.40 4.77
N PHE A 38 -8.53 3.77 4.64
CA PHE A 38 -7.94 3.43 3.35
C PHE A 38 -8.70 2.34 2.61
N VAL A 39 -9.39 1.45 3.30
CA VAL A 39 -10.29 0.46 2.67
C VAL A 39 -11.40 1.18 1.91
N ALA A 40 -12.08 2.12 2.57
CA ALA A 40 -13.15 2.90 1.98
C ALA A 40 -12.63 3.83 0.87
N SER A 41 -11.48 4.48 1.07
CA SER A 41 -10.84 5.32 0.06
C SER A 41 -10.42 4.52 -1.18
N GLY A 42 -9.88 3.30 -1.00
CA GLY A 42 -9.53 2.43 -2.11
C GLY A 42 -10.71 2.14 -3.02
N ARG A 43 -11.86 1.77 -2.43
CA ARG A 43 -13.07 1.45 -3.19
C ARG A 43 -13.77 2.67 -3.79
N ARG A 44 -13.82 3.79 -3.06
CA ARG A 44 -14.68 4.93 -3.42
C ARG A 44 -13.95 6.10 -4.06
N TRP A 45 -12.71 6.35 -3.65
CA TRP A 45 -11.89 7.42 -4.23
C TRP A 45 -11.09 6.91 -5.41
N VAL A 46 -10.33 5.83 -5.21
CA VAL A 46 -9.46 5.27 -6.24
C VAL A 46 -10.24 4.36 -7.20
N ALA A 47 -11.45 3.94 -6.81
CA ALA A 47 -12.32 3.05 -7.59
C ALA A 47 -11.67 1.69 -7.90
N LEU A 48 -10.86 1.18 -6.96
CA LEU A 48 -10.16 -0.09 -7.11
C LEU A 48 -11.12 -1.29 -7.22
N THR A 49 -10.77 -2.18 -8.14
CA THR A 49 -11.41 -3.46 -8.43
C THR A 49 -10.40 -4.60 -8.33
N GLU A 50 -10.89 -5.84 -8.30
CA GLU A 50 -10.04 -7.04 -8.26
C GLU A 50 -9.17 -7.20 -9.51
N SER A 51 -9.54 -6.57 -10.62
CA SER A 51 -8.75 -6.56 -11.86
C SER A 51 -7.61 -5.55 -11.87
N ASP A 52 -7.60 -4.61 -10.93
CA ASP A 52 -6.65 -3.50 -10.94
C ASP A 52 -5.29 -3.87 -10.34
N ILE A 53 -4.28 -3.19 -10.86
CA ILE A 53 -2.93 -3.20 -10.33
C ILE A 53 -2.65 -1.82 -9.77
N PHE A 54 -2.49 -1.74 -8.45
CA PHE A 54 -2.24 -0.50 -7.76
C PHE A 54 -0.74 -0.30 -7.54
N TRP A 55 -0.19 0.74 -8.15
CA TRP A 55 1.18 1.18 -7.93
C TRP A 55 1.21 2.50 -7.17
N ASN A 56 1.72 2.46 -5.95
CA ASN A 56 2.02 3.64 -5.14
C ASN A 56 3.53 3.82 -5.11
N THR A 57 4.03 4.92 -5.67
CA THR A 57 5.46 5.22 -5.80
C THR A 57 6.11 5.74 -4.52
N THR A 58 5.38 5.77 -3.40
CA THR A 58 5.94 6.12 -2.09
C THR A 58 6.84 5.02 -1.54
N ASP A 59 7.87 5.43 -0.81
CA ASP A 59 8.60 4.52 0.05
C ASP A 59 7.76 4.07 1.26
N THR A 60 8.07 2.89 1.81
CA THR A 60 7.37 2.28 2.94
C THR A 60 7.53 3.03 4.28
N GLY A 61 8.59 3.83 4.41
CA GLY A 61 8.84 4.68 5.58
C GLY A 61 7.87 5.87 5.71
N TRP A 62 7.11 6.17 4.66
CA TRP A 62 6.09 7.23 4.70
C TRP A 62 4.70 6.67 4.98
N VAL A 63 3.90 7.41 5.75
CA VAL A 63 2.51 7.04 6.06
C VAL A 63 1.65 6.80 4.80
N LYS A 64 2.03 7.40 3.66
CA LYS A 64 1.40 7.17 2.36
C LYS A 64 1.43 5.69 1.94
N ALA A 65 2.37 4.89 2.44
CA ALA A 65 2.46 3.46 2.19
C ALA A 65 1.21 2.68 2.67
N ALA A 66 0.46 3.24 3.62
CA ALA A 66 -0.81 2.67 4.06
C ALA A 66 -1.84 2.51 2.92
N TRP A 67 -1.79 3.37 1.91
CA TRP A 67 -2.64 3.24 0.71
C TRP A 67 -2.29 1.99 -0.09
N THR A 68 -1.01 1.62 -0.14
CA THR A 68 -0.59 0.41 -0.84
C THR A 68 -1.23 -0.83 -0.22
N LEU A 69 -1.07 -0.98 1.10
CA LEU A 69 -1.54 -2.17 1.80
C LEU A 69 -3.04 -2.16 2.05
N PHE A 70 -3.58 -1.09 2.64
CA PHE A 70 -4.96 -1.08 3.15
C PHE A 70 -5.98 -0.56 2.14
N SER A 71 -5.57 0.02 1.00
CA SER A 71 -6.50 0.26 -0.11
C SER A 71 -6.55 -0.91 -1.08
N ALA A 72 -5.42 -1.40 -1.59
CA ALA A 72 -5.42 -2.42 -2.63
C ALA A 72 -5.78 -3.81 -2.11
N TRP A 73 -5.10 -4.29 -1.06
CA TRP A 73 -5.27 -5.67 -0.59
C TRP A 73 -6.70 -5.97 -0.11
N PRO A 74 -7.35 -5.16 0.76
CA PRO A 74 -8.71 -5.44 1.20
C PRO A 74 -9.76 -5.31 0.09
N ASN A 75 -9.45 -4.61 -1.01
CA ASN A 75 -10.31 -4.52 -2.19
C ASN A 75 -9.99 -5.59 -3.26
N GLY A 76 -9.08 -6.52 -2.97
CA GLY A 76 -8.71 -7.61 -3.86
C GLY A 76 -7.83 -7.22 -5.04
N SER A 77 -7.36 -5.97 -5.10
CA SER A 77 -6.47 -5.48 -6.16
C SER A 77 -5.03 -5.96 -5.95
N CYS A 78 -4.30 -6.09 -7.04
CA CYS A 78 -2.88 -6.43 -7.00
C CYS A 78 -2.06 -5.23 -6.51
N ILE A 79 -1.08 -5.47 -5.64
CA ILE A 79 -0.09 -4.47 -5.23
C ILE A 79 1.15 -4.63 -6.12
N PHE A 80 1.54 -3.55 -6.80
CA PHE A 80 2.81 -3.49 -7.51
C PHE A 80 3.87 -2.76 -6.66
N VAL A 81 4.97 -3.46 -6.37
CA VAL A 81 6.11 -2.93 -5.63
C VAL A 81 7.32 -2.89 -6.55
N HIS A 82 7.90 -1.71 -6.69
CA HIS A 82 9.11 -1.51 -7.48
C HIS A 82 10.11 -0.67 -6.69
N GLU A 83 11.28 -1.25 -6.43
CA GLU A 83 12.38 -0.53 -5.81
C GLU A 83 13.00 0.46 -6.80
N LEU A 84 12.98 1.73 -6.43
CA LEU A 84 13.59 2.82 -7.18
C LEU A 84 14.49 3.61 -6.22
N PRO A 85 15.83 3.44 -6.28
CA PRO A 85 16.76 4.16 -5.39
C PRO A 85 16.64 5.69 -5.50
N ARG A 86 16.17 6.18 -6.64
CA ARG A 86 15.83 7.57 -6.90
C ARG A 86 14.60 7.63 -7.80
N VAL A 87 13.80 8.69 -7.63
CA VAL A 87 12.67 8.96 -8.52
C VAL A 87 13.19 9.25 -9.92
N ASP A 88 12.76 8.45 -10.89
CA ASP A 88 13.01 8.65 -12.32
C ASP A 88 11.68 8.62 -13.08
N ALA A 89 11.33 9.75 -13.68
CA ALA A 89 10.07 9.91 -14.41
C ALA A 89 9.98 8.99 -15.64
N LYS A 90 11.09 8.73 -16.34
CA LYS A 90 11.10 7.85 -17.51
C LYS A 90 10.79 6.41 -17.10
N VAL A 91 11.40 5.95 -16.01
CA VAL A 91 11.13 4.61 -15.47
C VAL A 91 9.67 4.51 -15.03
N ILE A 92 9.16 5.48 -14.27
CA ILE A 92 7.77 5.49 -13.80
C ILE A 92 6.77 5.47 -14.95
N LEU A 93 7.04 6.19 -16.04
CA LEU A 93 6.15 6.23 -17.21
C LEU A 93 6.22 4.97 -18.06
N ASN A 94 7.39 4.34 -18.15
CA ASN A 94 7.60 3.21 -19.07
C ASN A 94 7.27 1.85 -18.46
N VAL A 95 7.50 1.65 -17.16
CA VAL A 95 7.26 0.37 -16.46
C VAL A 95 5.82 -0.16 -16.66
N PRO A 96 4.76 0.65 -16.50
CA PRO A 96 3.39 0.17 -16.70
C PRO A 96 3.10 -0.24 -18.14
N VAL A 97 3.82 0.34 -19.11
CA VAL A 97 3.65 0.11 -20.55
C VAL A 97 4.44 -1.11 -21.02
N SER A 98 5.61 -1.37 -20.42
CA SER A 98 6.50 -2.45 -20.82
C SER A 98 6.13 -3.82 -20.26
N GLU A 99 5.36 -3.90 -19.17
CA GLU A 99 5.03 -5.16 -18.49
C GLU A 99 3.54 -5.60 -18.49
N PRO A 100 2.68 -5.27 -19.47
CA PRO A 100 1.25 -5.57 -19.39
C PRO A 100 0.96 -7.08 -19.36
N GLU A 101 1.74 -7.89 -20.09
CA GLU A 101 1.55 -9.36 -20.15
C GLU A 101 2.18 -10.09 -18.95
N ALA A 102 3.36 -9.67 -18.48
CA ALA A 102 4.02 -10.27 -17.32
C ALA A 102 3.25 -10.03 -16.01
N LEU A 103 2.57 -8.90 -15.90
CA LEU A 103 1.66 -8.58 -14.80
C LEU A 103 0.31 -9.33 -14.93
N SER A 104 -0.10 -9.65 -16.15
CA SER A 104 -1.32 -10.42 -16.43
C SER A 104 -1.14 -11.92 -16.17
N ASP A 105 0.01 -12.49 -16.52
CA ASP A 105 0.23 -13.94 -16.47
C ASP A 105 0.48 -14.46 -15.04
N ARG A 106 1.05 -13.62 -14.15
CA ARG A 106 1.11 -13.91 -12.71
C ARG A 106 -0.26 -13.98 -12.01
N ARG A 107 -1.36 -13.59 -12.69
CA ARG A 107 -2.74 -13.78 -12.19
C ARG A 107 -3.24 -15.21 -12.33
N ARG A 108 -2.68 -15.98 -13.27
CA ARG A 108 -3.00 -17.40 -13.40
C ARG A 108 -2.13 -18.11 -12.36
N GLY A 109 -2.73 -18.50 -11.24
CA GLY A 109 -2.08 -19.45 -10.32
C GLY A 109 -1.63 -20.72 -11.07
N PRO A 110 -0.85 -21.61 -10.43
CA PRO A 110 -0.50 -22.88 -11.07
C PRO A 110 -1.77 -23.55 -11.62
N GLN A 111 -1.76 -23.82 -12.94
CA GLN A 111 -2.83 -24.58 -13.58
C GLN A 111 -2.85 -25.98 -12.96
N PRO A 112 -4.03 -26.57 -12.71
CA PRO A 112 -4.16 -27.89 -12.08
C PRO A 112 -3.48 -29.01 -12.87
#